data_AF-A0AAJ1N1U3-F1
#
_entry.id   AF-A0AAJ1N1U3-F1
#
_cell.length_a   1.000
_cell.length_b   1.000
_cell.length_c   1.000
_cell.angle_alpha   90.00
_cell.angle_beta   90.00
_cell.angle_gamma   90.00
#
_symmetry.space_group_name_H-M   'P 1'
#
loop_
_entity.id
_entity.type
_entity.pdbx_description
1 polymer ?
#
loop_
_entity_poly.entity_id
_entity_poly.type
_entity_poly.pdbx_seq_one_letter_code
_entity_poly.pdbx_strand_id
1 'polypeptide(L)'
;AGKEKIVTEIKQEVHGRREERYVFQLKPHFSPEMAEKWPTIRSIIAVERHRTENGKGTVDTAYYVSSLSPRHKLLGHYIRQHWRIENSQHYILDVVFKEDDSRIVLEGAIENRALFRRFVLNLLKQC
;
A
#
# COMPACT_ATOMS: atom_id res chain seq x y z
N ALA A 1 -12.07 26.23 -5.33
CA ALA A 1 -12.52 24.83 -5.23
C ALA A 1 -12.15 24.30 -3.85
N GLY A 2 -13.15 24.14 -2.97
CA GLY A 2 -12.91 23.67 -1.60
C GLY A 2 -12.35 22.26 -1.63
N LYS A 3 -11.25 22.03 -0.92
CA LYS A 3 -10.77 20.66 -0.66
C LYS A 3 -11.90 19.96 0.11
N GLU A 4 -12.68 19.09 -0.53
CA GLU A 4 -13.55 18.14 0.19
C GLU A 4 -12.60 17.18 0.93
N LYS A 5 -12.17 17.62 2.11
CA LYS A 5 -11.06 17.05 2.85
C LYS A 5 -11.62 15.95 3.76
N ILE A 6 -11.71 14.71 3.26
CA ILE A 6 -11.88 13.55 4.16
C ILE A 6 -10.50 13.21 4.71
N VAL A 7 -10.04 13.98 5.69
CA VAL A 7 -8.79 13.66 6.40
C VAL A 7 -9.06 12.48 7.29
N THR A 8 -8.39 11.37 7.01
CA THR A 8 -8.16 10.34 8.02
C THR A 8 -6.73 10.52 8.50
N GLU A 9 -6.58 10.88 9.78
CA GLU A 9 -5.27 10.99 10.44
C GLU A 9 -4.94 9.67 11.13
N ILE A 10 -3.75 9.14 10.88
CA ILE A 10 -3.23 7.94 11.57
C ILE A 10 -1.89 8.31 12.17
N LYS A 11 -1.77 8.21 13.49
CA LYS A 11 -0.52 8.42 14.22
C LYS A 11 0.05 7.09 14.68
N GLN A 12 1.35 6.90 14.47
CA GLN A 12 2.10 5.74 14.95
C GLN A 12 3.41 6.20 15.57
N GLU A 13 3.78 5.57 16.68
CA GLU A 13 5.06 5.78 17.34
C GLU A 13 5.68 4.41 17.62
N VAL A 14 6.81 4.12 16.98
CA VAL A 14 7.48 2.83 17.04
C VAL A 14 8.99 3.07 17.07
N HIS A 15 9.69 2.56 18.09
CA HIS A 15 11.15 2.64 18.21
C HIS A 15 11.72 4.06 18.00
N GLY A 16 11.08 5.10 18.57
CA GLY A 16 11.51 6.50 18.46
C GLY A 16 11.17 7.18 17.13
N ARG A 17 10.50 6.49 16.21
CA ARG A 17 9.97 7.05 14.96
C ARG A 17 8.50 7.41 15.13
N ARG A 18 8.16 8.66 14.84
CA ARG A 18 6.78 9.15 14.75
C ARG A 18 6.36 9.27 13.30
N GLU A 19 5.17 8.79 12.98
CA GLU A 19 4.59 8.91 11.65
C GLU A 19 3.13 9.35 11.71
N GLU A 20 2.81 10.42 10.99
CA GLU A 20 1.46 10.91 10.77
C GLU A 20 1.10 10.76 9.29
N ARG A 21 -0.08 10.20 9.01
CA ARG A 21 -0.58 10.06 7.63
C ARG A 21 -1.81 10.90 7.42
N TYR A 22 -1.86 11.63 6.31
CA TYR A 22 -3.03 12.37 5.85
C TYR A 22 -3.49 11.80 4.51
N VAL A 23 -4.77 11.44 4.44
CA VAL A 23 -5.39 10.95 3.21
C VAL A 23 -6.29 12.04 2.64
N PHE A 24 -6.11 12.36 1.37
CA PHE A 24 -6.92 13.30 0.61
C PHE A 24 -7.61 12.56 -0.52
N GLN A 25 -8.89 12.85 -0.75
CA GLN A 25 -9.72 12.17 -1.75
C GLN A 25 -10.38 13.22 -2.62
N LEU A 26 -10.25 13.08 -3.94
CA LEU A 26 -10.72 14.06 -4.91
C LEU A 26 -11.46 13.35 -6.04
N LYS A 27 -12.50 14.00 -6.55
CA LYS A 27 -13.12 13.58 -7.82
C LYS A 27 -12.13 13.87 -8.96
N PRO A 28 -11.89 12.92 -9.87
CA PRO A 28 -11.03 13.17 -11.03
C PRO A 28 -11.65 14.24 -11.92
N HIS A 29 -10.82 15.16 -12.38
CA HIS A 29 -11.15 16.12 -13.44
C HIS A 29 -10.37 15.72 -14.68
N PHE A 30 -10.91 14.74 -15.43
CA PHE A 30 -10.30 14.23 -16.64
C PHE A 30 -10.78 14.97 -17.87
N SER A 31 -9.90 15.09 -18.88
CA SER A 31 -10.33 15.48 -20.23
C SER A 31 -11.27 14.40 -20.80
N PRO A 32 -12.11 14.72 -21.79
CA PRO A 32 -12.99 13.73 -22.42
C PRO A 32 -12.25 12.48 -22.91
N GLU A 33 -11.08 12.65 -23.54
CA GLU A 33 -10.22 11.56 -24.00
C GLU A 33 -9.74 10.66 -22.84
N MET A 34 -9.34 11.26 -21.72
CA MET A 34 -8.91 10.52 -20.54
C MET A 34 -10.08 9.79 -19.86
N ALA A 35 -11.26 10.41 -19.84
CA ALA A 35 -12.45 9.79 -19.29
C ALA A 35 -12.89 8.55 -20.10
N GLU A 36 -12.70 8.60 -21.42
CA GLU A 36 -12.96 7.45 -22.31
C GLU A 36 -11.93 6.32 -22.09
N LYS A 37 -10.65 6.65 -21.93
CA LYS A 37 -9.59 5.67 -21.63
C LYS A 37 -9.72 5.05 -20.23
N TRP A 38 -10.23 5.81 -19.26
CA TRP A 38 -10.29 5.41 -17.85
C TRP A 38 -11.70 5.56 -17.23
N PRO A 39 -12.73 4.90 -17.80
CA PRO A 39 -14.13 5.15 -17.44
C PRO A 39 -14.48 4.66 -16.03
N THR A 40 -13.65 3.77 -15.46
CA THR A 40 -13.88 3.17 -14.16
C THR A 40 -13.31 4.00 -13.01
N ILE A 41 -12.42 4.96 -13.26
CA ILE A 41 -11.78 5.75 -12.20
C ILE A 41 -12.77 6.79 -11.68
N ARG A 42 -13.03 6.76 -10.37
CA ARG A 42 -13.98 7.66 -9.70
C ARG A 42 -13.33 8.53 -8.65
N SER A 43 -12.11 8.21 -8.21
CA SER A 43 -11.37 9.03 -7.24
C SER A 43 -9.86 9.05 -7.53
N ILE A 44 -9.26 10.20 -7.22
CA ILE A 44 -7.81 10.41 -7.10
C ILE A 44 -7.53 10.61 -5.61
N ILE A 45 -6.53 9.92 -5.10
CA ILE A 45 -6.21 9.90 -3.68
C ILE A 45 -4.74 10.30 -3.52
N ALA A 46 -4.46 11.19 -2.58
CA ALA A 46 -3.10 11.49 -2.14
C ALA A 46 -2.93 11.04 -0.69
N VAL A 47 -1.85 10.33 -0.40
CA VAL A 47 -1.46 9.93 0.96
C VAL A 47 -0.14 10.60 1.29
N GLU A 48 -0.22 11.60 2.15
CA GLU A 48 0.94 12.35 2.64
C GLU A 48 1.40 11.72 3.97
N ARG A 49 2.69 11.45 4.07
CA ARG A 49 3.33 10.77 5.19
C ARG A 49 4.35 11.71 5.80
N HIS A 50 4.06 12.18 7.00
CA HIS A 50 4.98 12.98 7.80
C HIS A 50 5.69 12.03 8.75
N ARG A 51 6.98 11.82 8.53
CA ARG A 51 7.81 10.99 9.41
C ARG A 51 8.80 11.87 10.14
N THR A 52 8.96 11.65 11.44
CA THR A 52 10.07 12.19 12.23
C THR A 52 10.88 11.05 12.81
N GLU A 53 12.19 11.09 12.60
CA GLU A 53 13.14 10.11 13.14
C GLU A 53 14.43 10.85 13.53
N ASN A 54 14.93 10.63 14.74
CA ASN A 54 16.13 11.28 15.27
C ASN A 54 16.14 12.82 15.11
N GLY A 55 14.99 13.45 15.32
CA GLY A 55 14.82 14.91 15.20
C GLY A 55 14.74 15.46 13.77
N LYS A 56 14.83 14.61 12.74
CA LYS A 56 14.67 15.01 11.34
C LYS A 56 13.28 14.64 10.84
N GLY A 57 12.56 15.64 10.30
CA GLY A 57 11.27 15.47 9.66
C GLY A 57 11.40 15.26 8.15
N THR A 58 10.64 14.33 7.58
CA THR A 58 10.51 14.11 6.14
C THR A 58 9.04 14.00 5.77
N VAL A 59 8.68 14.52 4.59
CA VAL A 59 7.33 14.40 4.03
C VAL A 59 7.41 13.69 2.69
N ASP A 60 6.61 12.64 2.52
CA ASP A 60 6.48 11.88 1.27
C ASP A 60 5.00 11.80 0.87
N THR A 61 4.72 11.93 -0.42
CA THR A 61 3.34 11.88 -0.94
C THR A 61 3.21 10.81 -2.02
N ALA A 62 2.35 9.84 -1.77
CA ALA A 62 1.98 8.81 -2.73
C ALA A 62 0.59 9.10 -3.33
N TYR A 63 0.45 8.94 -4.64
CA TYR A 63 -0.80 9.13 -5.37
C TYR A 63 -1.40 7.78 -5.80
N TYR A 64 -2.72 7.68 -5.70
CA TYR A 64 -3.49 6.49 -6.07
C TYR A 64 -4.72 6.88 -6.88
N VAL A 65 -5.20 5.96 -7.70
CA VAL A 65 -6.50 6.05 -8.39
C VAL A 65 -7.39 4.91 -7.92
N SER A 66 -8.69 5.14 -7.84
CA SER A 66 -9.65 4.11 -7.45
C SER A 66 -10.95 4.24 -8.21
N SER A 67 -11.60 3.11 -8.44
CA SER A 67 -12.97 3.03 -8.94
C SER A 67 -14.02 3.32 -7.87
N LEU A 68 -13.61 3.46 -6.61
CA LEU A 68 -14.50 3.86 -5.53
C LEU A 68 -14.74 5.37 -5.52
N SER A 69 -15.90 5.78 -5.01
CA SER A 69 -16.28 7.17 -4.84
C SER A 69 -15.27 7.93 -3.95
N PRO A 70 -14.97 9.21 -4.23
CA PRO A 70 -14.08 10.03 -3.40
C PRO A 70 -14.67 10.34 -2.02
N ARG A 71 -15.93 9.95 -1.77
CA ARG A 71 -16.58 10.02 -0.45
C ARG A 71 -16.47 8.71 0.35
N HIS A 72 -15.80 7.70 -0.20
CA HIS A 72 -15.68 6.39 0.42
C HIS A 72 -14.72 6.44 1.62
N LYS A 73 -15.27 6.49 2.83
CA LYS A 73 -14.53 6.68 4.10
C LYS A 73 -13.37 5.70 4.33
N LEU A 74 -13.46 4.47 3.81
CA LEU A 74 -12.43 3.44 4.02
C LEU A 74 -11.27 3.46 3.00
N LEU A 75 -11.19 4.40 2.06
CA LEU A 75 -10.11 4.42 1.06
C LEU A 75 -8.71 4.47 1.70
N GLY A 76 -8.53 5.30 2.72
CA GLY A 76 -7.28 5.33 3.50
C GLY A 76 -6.97 4.02 4.22
N HIS A 77 -8.01 3.33 4.71
CA HIS A 77 -7.86 2.02 5.34
C HIS A 77 -7.40 0.96 4.33
N TYR A 78 -8.02 0.89 3.14
CA TYR A 78 -7.64 -0.06 2.10
C TYR A 78 -6.21 0.13 1.62
N ILE A 79 -5.79 1.37 1.40
CA ILE A 79 -4.39 1.67 1.06
C ILE A 79 -3.45 1.18 2.16
N ARG A 80 -3.79 1.39 3.44
CA ARG A 80 -2.98 0.88 4.55
C ARG A 80 -2.96 -0.65 4.62
N GLN A 81 -4.08 -1.33 4.37
CA GLN A 81 -4.11 -2.80 4.35
C GLN A 81 -3.31 -3.36 3.18
N HIS A 82 -3.30 -2.69 2.02
CA HIS A 82 -2.45 -3.09 0.90
C HIS A 82 -0.97 -3.15 1.31
N TRP A 83 -0.45 -2.14 2.01
CA TRP A 83 0.92 -2.17 2.56
C TRP A 83 1.13 -3.22 3.66
N ARG A 84 0.06 -3.64 4.36
CA ARG A 84 0.15 -4.72 5.35
C ARG A 84 0.43 -6.06 4.67
N ILE A 85 -0.03 -6.28 3.44
CA ILE A 85 0.28 -7.49 2.66
C ILE A 85 1.79 -7.55 2.43
N GLU A 86 2.38 -6.47 1.92
CA GLU A 86 3.83 -6.34 1.72
C GLU A 86 4.61 -6.64 3.01
N ASN A 87 4.29 -5.93 4.09
CA ASN A 87 5.04 -6.08 5.34
C ASN A 87 4.85 -7.44 6.02
N SER A 88 3.71 -8.11 5.82
CA SER A 88 3.39 -9.35 6.54
C SER A 88 3.59 -10.62 5.71
N GLN A 89 3.65 -10.53 4.38
CA GLN A 89 3.91 -11.68 3.51
C GLN A 89 5.27 -11.55 2.85
N HIS A 90 5.52 -10.48 2.10
CA HIS A 90 6.74 -10.32 1.32
C HIS A 90 7.97 -10.33 2.21
N TYR A 91 8.01 -9.54 3.27
CA TYR A 91 9.16 -9.57 4.20
C TYR A 91 9.46 -10.99 4.75
N ILE A 92 8.42 -11.78 5.05
CA ILE A 92 8.61 -13.15 5.56
C ILE A 92 9.14 -14.05 4.44
N LEU A 93 8.59 -13.95 3.23
CA LEU A 93 9.05 -14.72 2.07
C LEU A 93 10.51 -14.38 1.72
N ASP A 94 10.81 -13.10 1.64
CA ASP A 94 12.09 -12.59 1.15
C ASP A 94 13.21 -12.83 2.17
N VAL A 95 12.97 -12.52 3.46
CA VAL A 95 14.00 -12.59 4.51
C VAL A 95 14.00 -13.92 5.26
N VAL A 96 12.83 -14.40 5.69
CA VAL A 96 12.74 -15.62 6.53
C VAL A 96 12.84 -16.88 5.68
N PHE A 97 12.10 -16.94 4.57
CA PHE A 97 12.19 -18.05 3.60
C PHE A 97 13.33 -17.88 2.60
N LYS A 98 14.09 -16.78 2.69
CA LYS A 98 15.26 -16.47 1.87
C LYS A 98 14.96 -16.64 0.38
N GLU A 99 13.83 -16.07 -0.04
CA GLU A 99 13.41 -16.14 -1.43
C GLU A 99 14.41 -15.43 -2.33
N ASP A 100 14.89 -14.25 -1.93
CA ASP A 100 15.90 -13.48 -2.68
C ASP A 100 17.25 -14.19 -2.79
N ASP A 101 17.67 -14.94 -1.77
CA ASP A 101 18.93 -15.68 -1.79
C ASP A 101 18.85 -16.99 -2.60
N SER A 102 17.67 -17.33 -3.12
CA SER A 102 17.40 -18.61 -3.79
C SER A 102 18.04 -18.66 -5.18
N ARG A 103 19.11 -19.46 -5.32
CA ARG A 103 19.82 -19.66 -6.59
C ARG A 103 19.21 -20.73 -7.51
N ILE A 104 17.93 -21.06 -7.34
CA ILE A 104 17.28 -22.06 -8.19
C ILE A 104 17.04 -21.44 -9.55
N VAL A 105 17.53 -22.09 -10.59
CA VAL A 105 17.40 -21.63 -11.98
C VAL A 105 16.73 -22.67 -12.88
N LEU A 106 16.31 -23.80 -12.30
CA LEU A 106 15.60 -24.85 -13.04
C LEU A 106 14.18 -24.41 -13.35
N GLU A 107 13.78 -24.51 -14.61
CA GLU A 107 12.43 -24.23 -15.10
C GLU A 107 11.39 -25.09 -14.35
N GLY A 108 10.27 -24.48 -13.95
CA GLY A 108 9.24 -25.14 -13.13
C GLY A 108 9.57 -25.23 -11.62
N ALA A 109 10.85 -25.29 -11.26
CA ALA A 109 11.25 -25.37 -9.85
C ALA A 109 11.08 -24.03 -9.11
N ILE A 110 11.16 -22.90 -9.83
CA ILE A 110 10.94 -21.56 -9.27
C ILE A 110 9.47 -21.39 -8.85
N GLU A 111 8.51 -21.68 -9.74
CA GLU A 111 7.09 -21.55 -9.37
C GLU A 111 6.69 -22.51 -8.26
N ASN A 112 7.14 -23.78 -8.35
CA ASN A 112 6.84 -24.79 -7.34
C ASN A 112 7.36 -24.40 -5.96
N ARG A 113 8.58 -23.84 -5.89
CA ARG A 113 9.19 -23.37 -4.64
C ARG A 113 8.45 -22.15 -4.08
N ALA A 114 8.08 -21.18 -4.91
CA ALA A 114 7.31 -20.01 -4.49
C ALA A 114 5.92 -20.43 -3.93
N LEU A 115 5.27 -21.39 -4.58
CA LEU A 115 3.96 -21.90 -4.18
C LEU A 115 4.04 -22.65 -2.84
N PHE A 116 5.06 -23.48 -2.66
CA PHE A 116 5.30 -24.19 -1.40
C PHE A 116 5.58 -23.22 -0.24
N ARG A 117 6.44 -22.20 -0.43
CA ARG A 117 6.71 -21.17 0.59
C ARG A 117 5.44 -20.45 1.03
N ARG A 118 4.60 -20.05 0.07
CA ARG A 118 3.30 -19.40 0.34
C ARG A 118 2.32 -20.32 1.06
N PHE A 119 2.28 -21.61 0.68
CA PHE A 119 1.45 -22.60 1.37
C PHE A 119 1.85 -22.74 2.85
N VAL A 120 3.14 -22.94 3.12
CA VAL A 120 3.66 -23.05 4.49
C VAL A 120 3.41 -21.77 5.29
N LEU A 121 3.64 -20.59 4.70
CA LEU A 121 3.37 -19.31 5.35
C LEU A 121 1.90 -19.16 5.75
N ASN A 122 0.98 -19.54 4.87
CA ASN A 122 -0.45 -19.46 5.15
C ASN A 122 -0.88 -20.44 6.25
N LEU A 123 -0.28 -21.64 6.32
CA LEU A 123 -0.52 -22.60 7.40
C LEU A 123 -0.08 -22.03 8.75
N LEU A 124 1.14 -21.47 8.81
CA LEU A 124 1.71 -20.90 10.05
C LEU A 124 0.92 -19.69 10.56
N LYS A 125 0.24 -18.95 9.69
CA LYS A 125 -0.61 -17.80 10.08
C LYS A 125 -1.98 -18.20 10.63
N GLN A 126 -2.40 -19.46 10.45
CA GLN A 126 -3.69 -19.97 10.92
C GLN A 126 -3.62 -20.67 12.29
N CYS A 127 -2.41 -20.94 12.79
CA CYS A 127 -2.16 -21.38 14.16
C CYS A 127 -2.08 -20.18 15.12
#